data_AF-U9UJZ9-F1
#
_entry.id   AF-U9UJZ9-F1
#
_cell.length_a   1.000
_cell.length_b   1.000
_cell.length_c   1.000
_cell.angle_alpha   90.00
_cell.angle_beta   90.00
_cell.angle_gamma   90.00
#
_symmetry.space_group_name_H-M   'P 1'
#
loop_
_entity.id
_entity.type
_entity.pdbx_description
1 polymer ?
#
loop_
_entity_poly.entity_id
_entity_poly.type
_entity_poly.pdbx_seq_one_letter_code
_entity_poly.pdbx_strand_id
1 'polypeptide(L)'
;MSTQFFSKLSQNYIELLKDDEYYDITIEVGEDPNVKIFRAHTNILCYRSPYLRRTIATNKKNNDNVLTHIRLPKISPEIFQIILMYIYGGILSLNGQNVSENLELLAVADQLQLQELVDYLQKYLIENKSMWIKQHFELTHRTSFQSSNLLELQQCCTDIMANTPEQVFSSLDFTSLPEKSL
;
A
#
# COMPACT_ATOMS: atom_id res chain seq x y z
N MET A 1 4.80 2.77 36.65
CA MET A 1 4.06 1.79 35.83
C MET A 1 3.11 2.58 34.94
N SER A 2 3.15 2.40 33.62
CA SER A 2 2.25 3.07 32.68
C SER A 2 1.20 2.09 32.18
N THR A 3 -0.07 2.53 32.11
CA THR A 3 -1.16 1.79 31.47
C THR A 3 -1.43 2.42 30.11
N GLN A 4 -1.59 1.59 29.08
CA GLN A 4 -1.77 2.05 27.69
C GLN A 4 -3.23 1.87 27.26
N PHE A 5 -3.82 2.91 26.65
CA PHE A 5 -5.22 2.92 26.17
C PHE A 5 -5.31 3.09 24.64
N PHE A 6 -4.40 2.43 23.91
CA PHE A 6 -4.25 2.66 22.47
C PHE A 6 -5.45 2.21 21.64
N SER A 7 -6.16 1.14 22.02
CA SER A 7 -7.30 0.65 21.26
C SER A 7 -8.44 1.67 21.18
N LYS A 8 -8.76 2.36 22.29
CA LYS A 8 -9.79 3.40 22.26
C LYS A 8 -9.33 4.64 21.49
N LEU A 9 -8.06 5.03 21.64
CA LEU A 9 -7.47 6.12 20.88
C LEU A 9 -7.52 5.86 19.36
N SER A 10 -7.11 4.66 18.93
CA SER A 10 -7.20 4.20 17.53
C SER A 10 -8.65 4.27 17.01
N GLN A 11 -9.60 3.75 17.79
CA GLN A 11 -11.01 3.79 17.43
C GLN A 11 -11.53 5.23 17.29
N ASN A 12 -11.09 6.16 18.16
CA ASN A 12 -11.46 7.57 18.04
C ASN A 12 -10.90 8.24 16.78
N TYR A 13 -9.70 7.87 16.33
CA TYR A 13 -9.19 8.36 15.04
C TYR A 13 -9.94 7.76 13.84
N ILE A 14 -10.38 6.51 13.92
CA ILE A 14 -11.26 5.92 12.88
C ILE A 14 -12.61 6.63 12.85
N GLU A 15 -13.17 6.99 14.00
CA GLU A 15 -14.38 7.81 14.10
C GLU A 15 -14.15 9.18 13.43
N LEU A 16 -13.03 9.84 13.74
CA LEU A 16 -12.63 11.10 13.10
C LEU A 16 -12.46 10.99 11.57
N LEU A 17 -11.94 9.88 11.06
CA LEU A 17 -11.83 9.64 9.60
C LEU A 17 -13.19 9.53 8.91
N LYS A 18 -14.19 8.98 9.62
CA LYS A 18 -15.55 8.81 9.09
C LYS A 18 -16.41 10.05 9.27
N ASP A 19 -16.03 10.90 10.21
CA ASP A 19 -16.67 12.17 10.42
C ASP A 19 -16.42 13.07 9.21
N ASP A 20 -17.47 13.75 8.76
CA ASP A 20 -17.40 14.66 7.62
C ASP A 20 -17.03 16.09 8.05
N GLU A 21 -16.56 16.22 9.29
CA GLU A 21 -16.21 17.46 9.96
C GLU A 21 -14.68 17.61 10.12
N TYR A 22 -14.22 18.86 10.29
CA TYR A 22 -12.83 19.25 10.60
C TYR A 22 -11.72 18.79 9.64
N TYR A 23 -12.06 18.17 8.51
CA TYR A 23 -11.09 17.86 7.47
C TYR A 23 -10.44 19.13 6.91
N ASP A 24 -9.13 19.09 6.67
CA ASP A 24 -8.35 20.21 6.13
C ASP A 24 -7.70 19.89 4.77
N ILE A 25 -7.99 18.69 4.25
CA ILE A 25 -7.50 18.21 2.96
C ILE A 25 -8.52 17.29 2.27
N THR A 26 -8.58 17.41 0.94
CA THR A 26 -9.23 16.43 0.06
C THR A 26 -8.21 15.70 -0.81
N ILE A 27 -8.44 14.42 -1.03
CA ILE A 27 -7.57 13.54 -1.81
C ILE A 27 -8.44 12.87 -2.88
N GLU A 28 -8.22 13.23 -4.13
CA GLU A 28 -8.83 12.57 -5.29
C GLU A 28 -7.98 11.35 -5.64
N VAL A 29 -8.60 10.17 -5.68
CA VAL A 29 -7.92 8.88 -5.86
C VAL A 29 -8.57 8.12 -7.00
N GLY A 30 -7.75 7.49 -7.83
CA GLY A 30 -8.17 6.76 -9.02
C GLY A 30 -8.22 7.63 -10.28
N GLU A 31 -8.57 7.00 -11.40
CA GLU A 31 -8.76 7.61 -12.71
C GLU A 31 -10.17 7.31 -13.22
N ASP A 32 -10.72 8.18 -14.07
CA ASP A 32 -12.05 8.00 -14.64
C ASP A 32 -12.21 6.63 -15.32
N PRO A 33 -13.33 5.91 -15.08
CA PRO A 33 -14.53 6.33 -14.34
C PRO A 33 -14.50 6.04 -12.82
N ASN A 34 -13.41 5.46 -12.30
CA ASN A 34 -13.32 4.97 -10.92
C ASN A 34 -12.57 5.95 -10.01
N VAL A 35 -13.07 7.19 -9.94
CA VAL A 35 -12.51 8.24 -9.09
C VAL A 35 -13.31 8.39 -7.81
N LYS A 36 -12.62 8.57 -6.68
CA LYS A 36 -13.25 8.87 -5.38
C LYS A 36 -12.49 9.98 -4.66
N ILE A 37 -13.25 10.88 -4.03
CA ILE A 37 -12.70 11.94 -3.19
C ILE A 37 -12.76 11.49 -1.73
N PHE A 38 -11.62 11.52 -1.07
CA PHE A 38 -11.46 11.27 0.36
C PHE A 38 -11.24 12.57 1.10
N ARG A 39 -11.90 12.73 2.25
CA ARG A 39 -11.67 13.82 3.20
C ARG A 39 -10.80 13.30 4.34
N ALA A 40 -9.80 14.08 4.73
CA ALA A 40 -8.80 13.65 5.70
C ALA A 40 -8.16 14.82 6.44
N HIS A 41 -7.15 14.50 7.26
CA HIS A 41 -6.50 15.42 8.17
C HIS A 41 -4.98 15.43 7.94
N THR A 42 -4.46 16.59 7.58
CA THR A 42 -3.08 16.79 7.15
C THR A 42 -2.08 16.35 8.22
N ASN A 43 -2.36 16.63 9.49
CA ASN A 43 -1.49 16.25 10.59
C ASN A 43 -1.32 14.72 10.70
N ILE A 44 -2.40 13.95 10.64
CA ILE A 44 -2.35 12.49 10.74
C ILE A 44 -1.59 11.92 9.53
N LEU A 45 -1.95 12.35 8.31
CA LEU A 45 -1.31 11.89 7.08
C LEU A 45 0.20 12.20 7.06
N CYS A 46 0.59 13.43 7.41
CA CYS A 46 1.99 13.86 7.41
C CYS A 46 2.84 13.06 8.40
N TYR A 47 2.30 12.68 9.55
CA TYR A 47 3.06 11.95 10.56
C TYR A 47 3.13 10.45 10.30
N ARG A 48 2.20 9.89 9.52
CA ARG A 48 2.18 8.47 9.16
C ARG A 48 2.86 8.16 7.82
N SER A 49 2.85 9.11 6.87
CA SER A 49 3.44 8.92 5.55
C SER A 49 4.42 10.05 5.18
N PRO A 50 5.72 9.75 5.05
CA PRO A 50 6.71 10.72 4.57
C PRO A 50 6.44 11.18 3.13
N TYR A 51 5.89 10.31 2.26
CA TYR A 51 5.47 10.68 0.92
C TYR A 51 4.37 11.74 0.96
N LEU A 52 3.27 11.47 1.67
CA LEU A 52 2.15 12.42 1.77
C LEU A 52 2.59 13.73 2.42
N ARG A 53 3.48 13.69 3.43
CA ARG A 53 4.06 14.91 4.01
C ARG A 53 4.71 15.79 2.95
N ARG A 54 5.57 15.21 2.09
CA ARG A 54 6.24 15.97 1.01
C ARG A 54 5.25 16.46 -0.03
N THR A 55 4.32 15.61 -0.46
CA THR A 55 3.29 15.95 -1.45
C THR A 55 2.41 17.11 -0.98
N ILE A 56 1.95 17.07 0.27
CA ILE A 56 1.12 18.13 0.86
C ILE A 56 1.92 19.43 1.04
N ALA A 57 3.16 19.36 1.51
CA ALA A 57 4.00 20.54 1.69
C ALA A 57 4.28 21.26 0.36
N THR A 58 4.52 20.51 -0.73
CA THR A 58 4.69 21.07 -2.07
C THR A 58 3.41 21.73 -2.59
N ASN A 59 2.25 21.14 -2.32
CA ASN A 59 0.96 21.69 -2.74
C ASN A 59 0.64 23.01 -2.02
N LYS A 60 0.87 23.09 -0.71
CA LYS A 60 0.62 24.29 0.10
C LYS A 60 1.43 25.51 -0.35
N LYS A 61 2.67 25.32 -0.82
CA LYS A 61 3.51 26.42 -1.34
C LYS A 61 2.93 27.11 -2.59
N ASN A 62 1.99 26.46 -3.27
CA ASN A 62 1.43 26.95 -4.53
C ASN A 62 0.04 27.58 -4.35
N ASN A 63 -0.62 27.43 -3.20
CA ASN A 63 -2.02 27.82 -2.97
C ASN A 63 -2.24 28.31 -1.53
N ASP A 64 -2.14 29.63 -1.30
CA ASP A 64 -2.13 30.18 0.07
C ASP A 64 -3.51 30.29 0.76
N ASN A 65 -4.65 30.11 0.07
CA ASN A 65 -5.99 30.36 0.65
C ASN A 65 -7.08 29.32 0.28
N VAL A 66 -6.73 28.19 -0.33
CA VAL A 66 -7.69 27.15 -0.75
C VAL A 66 -7.48 25.89 0.10
N LEU A 67 -8.57 25.21 0.45
CA LEU A 67 -8.54 23.86 1.04
C LEU A 67 -7.53 22.99 0.28
N THR A 68 -6.63 22.31 0.99
CA THR A 68 -5.58 21.52 0.32
C THR A 68 -6.22 20.40 -0.50
N HIS A 69 -5.77 20.23 -1.74
CA HIS A 69 -6.27 19.21 -2.65
C HIS A 69 -5.11 18.51 -3.36
N ILE A 70 -5.03 17.18 -3.24
CA ILE A 70 -4.02 16.36 -3.91
C ILE A 70 -4.68 15.24 -4.73
N ARG A 71 -3.96 14.75 -5.75
CA ARG A 71 -4.42 13.68 -6.63
C ARG A 71 -3.50 12.47 -6.58
N LEU A 72 -4.08 11.28 -6.54
CA LEU A 72 -3.39 9.98 -6.53
C LEU A 72 -4.02 9.06 -7.59
N PRO A 73 -3.77 9.31 -8.89
CA PRO A 73 -4.50 8.66 -9.97
C PRO A 73 -4.18 7.16 -10.13
N LYS A 74 -2.94 6.76 -9.84
CA LYS A 74 -2.47 5.37 -9.97
C LYS A 74 -2.81 4.45 -8.80
N ILE A 75 -3.68 4.88 -7.90
CA ILE A 75 -4.10 4.12 -6.73
C ILE A 75 -5.60 3.89 -6.83
N SER A 76 -6.06 2.66 -6.67
CA SER A 76 -7.48 2.36 -6.62
C SER A 76 -8.13 2.92 -5.33
N PRO A 77 -9.37 3.45 -5.40
CA PRO A 77 -10.09 3.91 -4.22
C PRO A 77 -10.20 2.86 -3.11
N GLU A 78 -10.36 1.60 -3.47
CA GLU A 78 -10.51 0.47 -2.55
C GLU A 78 -9.23 0.24 -1.75
N ILE A 79 -8.08 0.21 -2.41
CA ILE A 79 -6.77 0.06 -1.76
C ILE A 79 -6.47 1.29 -0.89
N PHE A 80 -6.77 2.50 -1.37
CA PHE A 80 -6.56 3.70 -0.58
C PHE A 80 -7.43 3.75 0.69
N GLN A 81 -8.65 3.20 0.64
CA GLN A 81 -9.51 3.07 1.81
C GLN A 81 -8.86 2.18 2.89
N ILE A 82 -8.21 1.08 2.49
CA ILE A 82 -7.45 0.20 3.40
C ILE A 82 -6.27 0.95 4.00
N ILE A 83 -5.53 1.70 3.18
CA ILE A 83 -4.41 2.54 3.63
C ILE A 83 -4.86 3.57 4.66
N LEU A 84 -6.00 4.25 4.46
CA LEU A 84 -6.51 5.22 5.42
C LEU A 84 -6.88 4.56 6.76
N MET A 85 -7.49 3.37 6.72
CA MET A 85 -7.77 2.60 7.95
C MET A 85 -6.49 2.26 8.72
N TYR A 86 -5.42 1.90 8.01
CA TYR A 86 -4.10 1.68 8.62
C TYR A 86 -3.48 2.97 9.16
N ILE A 87 -3.57 4.08 8.42
CA ILE A 87 -2.99 5.37 8.83
C ILE A 87 -3.65 5.88 10.11
N TYR A 88 -4.98 5.85 10.19
CA TYR A 88 -5.74 6.40 11.31
C TYR A 88 -5.84 5.44 12.49
N GLY A 89 -6.13 4.17 12.20
CA GLY A 89 -6.40 3.17 13.23
C GLY A 89 -5.24 2.23 13.55
N GLY A 90 -4.22 2.14 12.69
CA GLY A 90 -3.28 1.03 12.73
C GLY A 90 -3.96 -0.32 12.44
N ILE A 91 -5.11 -0.31 11.77
CA ILE A 91 -5.90 -1.51 11.47
C ILE A 91 -5.71 -1.87 10.00
N LEU A 92 -5.28 -3.11 9.76
CA LEU A 92 -5.18 -3.71 8.44
C LEU A 92 -6.21 -4.84 8.33
N SER A 93 -7.11 -4.74 7.35
CA SER A 93 -8.07 -5.81 7.04
C SER A 93 -7.78 -6.37 5.66
N LEU A 94 -7.18 -7.55 5.60
CA LEU A 94 -6.97 -8.31 4.37
C LEU A 94 -8.16 -9.25 4.06
N ASN A 95 -9.20 -9.21 4.88
CA ASN A 95 -10.40 -10.03 4.69
C ASN A 95 -11.11 -9.64 3.40
N GLY A 96 -11.40 -10.63 2.54
CA GLY A 96 -12.07 -10.42 1.27
C GLY A 96 -11.17 -9.93 0.13
N GLN A 97 -9.88 -9.66 0.39
CA GLN A 97 -8.92 -9.31 -0.65
C GLN A 97 -8.30 -10.58 -1.27
N ASN A 98 -8.19 -10.60 -2.59
CA ASN A 98 -7.43 -11.63 -3.29
C ASN A 98 -5.90 -11.34 -3.17
N VAL A 99 -5.06 -12.31 -3.53
CA VAL A 99 -3.61 -12.16 -3.34
C VAL A 99 -3.01 -11.09 -4.27
N SER A 100 -3.59 -10.88 -5.45
CA SER A 100 -3.18 -9.81 -6.36
C SER A 100 -3.48 -8.43 -5.78
N GLU A 101 -4.63 -8.25 -5.14
CA GLU A 101 -4.98 -7.01 -4.42
C GLU A 101 -4.05 -6.77 -3.23
N ASN A 102 -3.60 -7.83 -2.53
CA ASN A 102 -2.60 -7.70 -1.48
C ASN A 102 -1.21 -7.26 -2.03
N LEU A 103 -0.84 -7.69 -3.24
CA LEU A 103 0.36 -7.20 -3.92
C LEU A 103 0.21 -5.74 -4.35
N GLU A 104 -0.96 -5.34 -4.85
CA GLU A 104 -1.27 -3.94 -5.14
C GLU A 104 -1.18 -3.08 -3.87
N LEU A 105 -1.76 -3.56 -2.76
CA LEU A 105 -1.67 -2.91 -1.46
C LEU A 105 -0.21 -2.74 -1.00
N LEU A 106 0.63 -3.75 -1.19
CA LEU A 106 2.05 -3.69 -0.90
C LEU A 106 2.76 -2.61 -1.74
N ALA A 107 2.51 -2.58 -3.05
CA ALA A 107 3.09 -1.58 -3.94
C ALA A 107 2.66 -0.15 -3.56
N VAL A 108 1.39 0.03 -3.21
CA VAL A 108 0.87 1.33 -2.73
C VAL A 108 1.47 1.72 -1.38
N ALA A 109 1.60 0.77 -0.44
CA ALA A 109 2.24 1.02 0.85
C ALA A 109 3.69 1.49 0.68
N ASP A 110 4.43 0.88 -0.25
CA ASP A 110 5.78 1.31 -0.62
C ASP A 110 5.81 2.71 -1.26
N GLN A 111 4.94 2.96 -2.25
CA GLN A 111 4.81 4.28 -2.87
C GLN A 111 4.55 5.38 -1.83
N LEU A 112 3.69 5.09 -0.85
CA LEU A 112 3.34 5.99 0.24
C LEU A 112 4.36 5.99 1.39
N GLN A 113 5.43 5.22 1.28
CA GLN A 113 6.52 5.10 2.27
C GLN A 113 6.04 4.69 3.66
N LEU A 114 5.15 3.70 3.72
CA LEU A 114 4.59 3.14 4.94
C LEU A 114 5.38 1.89 5.37
N GLN A 115 6.64 2.07 5.80
CA GLN A 115 7.59 0.95 5.97
C GLN A 115 7.07 -0.17 6.88
N GLU A 116 6.45 0.16 8.01
CA GLU A 116 5.85 -0.82 8.93
C GLU A 116 4.84 -1.74 8.21
N LEU A 117 4.01 -1.16 7.33
CA LEU A 117 3.03 -1.91 6.55
C LEU A 117 3.69 -2.73 5.43
N VAL A 118 4.73 -2.18 4.78
CA VAL A 118 5.52 -2.88 3.76
C VAL A 118 6.19 -4.12 4.33
N ASP A 119 6.84 -4.00 5.49
CA ASP A 119 7.50 -5.12 6.17
C ASP A 119 6.50 -6.21 6.56
N TYR A 120 5.34 -5.81 7.08
CA TYR A 120 4.28 -6.76 7.43
C TYR A 120 3.74 -7.51 6.20
N LEU A 121 3.42 -6.79 5.13
CA LEU A 121 2.79 -7.37 3.94
C LEU A 121 3.72 -8.33 3.20
N GLN A 122 5.02 -8.04 3.13
CA GLN A 122 6.00 -8.96 2.54
C GLN A 122 6.02 -10.30 3.27
N LYS A 123 6.18 -10.27 4.60
CA LYS A 123 6.16 -11.48 5.45
C LYS A 123 4.85 -12.23 5.31
N TYR A 124 3.72 -11.52 5.39
CA TYR A 124 2.41 -12.12 5.26
C TYR A 124 2.26 -12.88 3.93
N LEU A 125 2.65 -12.26 2.81
CA LEU A 125 2.57 -12.87 1.48
C LEU A 125 3.48 -14.11 1.37
N ILE A 126 4.72 -14.01 1.83
CA ILE A 126 5.70 -15.12 1.77
C ILE A 126 5.23 -16.29 2.63
N GLU A 127 4.83 -16.04 3.87
CA GLU A 127 4.46 -17.09 4.83
C GLU A 127 3.10 -17.73 4.51
N ASN A 128 2.12 -16.95 4.07
CA ASN A 128 0.73 -17.42 3.95
C ASN A 128 0.28 -17.66 2.51
N LYS A 129 0.95 -17.05 1.52
CA LYS A 129 0.56 -17.10 0.10
C LYS A 129 1.66 -17.66 -0.80
N SER A 130 2.62 -18.41 -0.24
CA SER A 130 3.74 -19.03 -0.97
C SER A 130 3.32 -19.83 -2.20
N MET A 131 2.25 -20.63 -2.10
CA MET A 131 1.74 -21.41 -3.25
C MET A 131 1.25 -20.51 -4.37
N TRP A 132 0.54 -19.42 -4.03
CA TRP A 132 0.05 -18.46 -5.00
C TRP A 132 1.21 -17.71 -5.66
N ILE A 133 2.22 -17.29 -4.87
CA ILE A 133 3.44 -16.64 -5.39
C ILE A 133 4.12 -17.51 -6.44
N LYS A 134 4.21 -18.82 -6.21
CA LYS A 134 4.80 -19.76 -7.18
C LYS A 134 3.96 -19.89 -8.45
N GLN A 135 2.63 -19.91 -8.32
CA GLN A 135 1.71 -19.98 -9.46
C GLN A 135 1.68 -18.69 -10.28
N HIS A 136 1.95 -17.55 -9.63
CA HIS A 136 1.93 -16.21 -10.21
C HIS A 136 3.29 -15.54 -10.04
N PHE A 137 4.32 -16.25 -10.49
CA PHE A 137 5.72 -15.87 -10.27
C PHE A 137 6.07 -14.58 -11.01
N GLU A 138 5.67 -14.43 -12.28
CA GLU A 138 5.97 -13.22 -13.06
C GLU A 138 5.41 -11.98 -12.37
N LEU A 139 4.14 -12.03 -11.95
CA LEU A 139 3.50 -10.89 -11.31
C LEU A 139 4.20 -10.51 -10.00
N THR A 140 4.56 -11.52 -9.19
CA THR A 140 5.24 -11.31 -7.91
C THR A 140 6.65 -10.76 -8.13
N HIS A 141 7.40 -11.35 -9.06
CA HIS A 141 8.75 -10.92 -9.45
C HIS A 141 8.73 -9.50 -9.98
N ARG A 142 7.87 -9.19 -10.95
CA ARG A 142 7.76 -7.84 -11.51
C ARG A 142 7.42 -6.81 -10.43
N THR A 143 6.50 -7.13 -9.52
CA THR A 143 6.14 -6.24 -8.42
C THR A 143 7.31 -6.03 -7.45
N SER A 144 8.01 -7.10 -7.05
CA SER A 144 9.11 -7.01 -6.10
C SER A 144 10.29 -6.21 -6.64
N PHE A 145 10.61 -6.32 -7.93
CA PHE A 145 11.72 -5.60 -8.56
C PHE A 145 11.38 -4.18 -9.05
N GLN A 146 10.13 -3.73 -8.91
CA GLN A 146 9.76 -2.32 -9.18
C GLN A 146 10.29 -1.35 -8.12
N SER A 147 10.63 -1.83 -6.93
CA SER A 147 11.11 -0.99 -5.82
C SER A 147 12.22 -1.68 -5.04
N SER A 148 13.25 -0.93 -4.67
CA SER A 148 14.35 -1.40 -3.84
C SER A 148 13.96 -1.67 -2.38
N ASN A 149 12.75 -1.30 -1.97
CA ASN A 149 12.29 -1.49 -0.58
C ASN A 149 11.61 -2.85 -0.36
N LEU A 150 11.37 -3.63 -1.42
CA LEU A 150 10.70 -4.93 -1.37
C LEU A 150 11.69 -6.11 -1.29
N LEU A 151 12.71 -5.96 -0.44
CA LEU A 151 13.86 -6.88 -0.38
C LEU A 151 13.49 -8.31 -0.01
N GLU A 152 12.54 -8.53 0.91
CA GLU A 152 12.15 -9.87 1.33
C GLU A 152 11.46 -10.61 0.17
N LEU A 153 10.61 -9.90 -0.58
CA LEU A 153 9.92 -10.48 -1.73
C LEU A 153 10.87 -10.71 -2.92
N GLN A 154 11.85 -9.82 -3.12
CA GLN A 154 12.93 -10.00 -4.10
C GLN A 154 13.79 -11.24 -3.77
N GLN A 155 14.17 -11.40 -2.50
CA GLN A 155 14.93 -12.57 -2.05
C GLN A 155 14.12 -13.84 -2.26
N CYS A 156 12.83 -13.84 -1.90
CA CYS A 156 11.93 -14.97 -2.15
C CYS A 156 11.90 -15.35 -3.65
N CYS A 157 11.77 -14.37 -4.55
CA CYS A 157 11.79 -14.63 -5.98
C CYS A 157 13.14 -15.20 -6.46
N THR A 158 14.24 -14.62 -5.97
CA THR A 158 15.60 -15.07 -6.28
C THR A 158 15.83 -16.51 -5.83
N ASP A 159 15.36 -16.86 -4.63
CA ASP A 159 15.48 -18.21 -4.09
C ASP A 159 14.67 -19.23 -4.89
N ILE A 160 13.48 -18.86 -5.38
CA ILE A 160 12.67 -19.73 -6.25
C ILE A 160 13.40 -19.99 -7.57
N MET A 161 13.97 -18.96 -8.20
CA MET A 161 14.73 -19.10 -9.44
C MET A 161 15.99 -19.95 -9.26
N ALA A 162 16.72 -19.75 -8.16
CA ALA A 162 17.98 -20.44 -7.90
C ALA A 162 17.78 -21.91 -7.51
N ASN A 163 16.79 -22.18 -6.67
CA ASN A 163 16.64 -23.50 -6.04
C ASN A 163 15.57 -24.38 -6.69
N THR A 164 14.58 -23.78 -7.35
CA THR A 164 13.44 -24.50 -7.94
C THR A 164 13.00 -23.88 -9.28
N PRO A 165 13.90 -23.73 -10.27
CA PRO A 165 13.59 -23.09 -11.55
C PRO A 165 12.43 -23.78 -12.30
N GLU A 166 12.22 -25.08 -12.12
CA GLU A 166 11.08 -25.82 -12.67
C GLU A 166 9.72 -25.25 -12.22
N GLN A 167 9.65 -24.64 -11.04
CA GLN A 167 8.45 -23.97 -10.53
C GLN A 167 8.18 -22.67 -11.29
N VAL A 168 9.21 -21.98 -11.77
CA VAL A 168 9.07 -20.77 -12.60
C VAL A 168 8.50 -21.14 -13.96
N PHE A 169 9.04 -22.18 -14.62
CA PHE A 169 8.54 -22.64 -15.93
C PHE A 169 7.11 -23.20 -15.87
N SER A 170 6.64 -23.60 -14.69
CA SER A 170 5.27 -24.09 -14.48
C SER A 170 4.32 -23.04 -13.92
N SER A 171 4.76 -21.78 -13.77
CA SER A 171 3.87 -20.70 -13.35
C SER A 171 2.84 -20.41 -14.43
N LEU A 172 1.65 -19.98 -14.01
CA LEU A 172 0.53 -19.68 -14.91
C LEU A 172 0.82 -18.46 -15.80
N ASP A 173 1.72 -17.60 -15.35
CA ASP A 173 2.09 -16.33 -15.96
C ASP A 173 3.48 -16.34 -16.61
N PHE A 174 4.12 -17.50 -16.76
CA PHE A 174 5.48 -17.63 -17.29
C PHE A 174 5.68 -16.95 -18.64
N THR A 175 4.70 -17.04 -19.55
CA THR A 175 4.78 -16.44 -20.89
C THR A 175 4.84 -14.91 -20.89
N SER A 176 4.53 -14.28 -19.76
CA SER A 176 4.61 -12.82 -19.57
C SER A 176 5.99 -12.37 -19.07
N LEU A 177 6.86 -13.31 -18.66
CA LEU A 177 8.16 -13.01 -18.10
C LEU A 177 9.10 -12.48 -19.19
N PRO A 178 9.74 -11.31 -19.01
CA PRO A 178 10.69 -10.79 -20.00
C PRO A 178 11.90 -11.73 -20.16
N GLU A 179 12.37 -11.91 -21.39
CA GLU A 179 13.55 -12.76 -21.67
C GLU A 179 14.80 -12.33 -20.88
N LYS A 180 14.94 -11.03 -20.58
CA LYS A 180 16.04 -10.48 -19.77
C LYS A 180 15.94 -10.79 -18.28
N SER A 181 14.83 -11.34 -17.82
CA SER A 181 14.59 -11.75 -16.43
C SER A 181 15.00 -13.20 -16.17
N LEU A 182 15.40 -13.94 -17.21
CA LEU A 182 15.98 -15.29 -17.16
C LEU A 182 17.49 -15.23 -17.35
#